data_AF-A0A9N9HG22-F1
#
_entry.id   AF-A0A9N9HG22-F1
#
_cell.length_a   1.000
_cell.length_b   1.000
_cell.length_c   1.000
_cell.angle_alpha   90.00
_cell.angle_beta   90.00
_cell.angle_gamma   90.00
#
_symmetry.space_group_name_H-M   'P 1'
#
loop_
_entity.id
_entity.type
_entity.pdbx_description
1 polymer ?
#
loop_
_entity_poly.entity_id
_entity_poly.type
_entity_poly.pdbx_seq_one_letter_code
_entity_poly.pdbx_strand_id
1 'polypeptide(L)'
;LIEAEIDTGEVEDAFSWKKLWKYTGPGFLMSIAYLDPGNLEADLQSGASAGYSLLWLLLVAHIAGQLIQCLSARLGVVTGEHLAQLIKQHYSRPVSIAFWIITEIAIIGSDIQEIVGTAIAFRIIFGIPLWVGTLLTAIDTFTFMLLQNYGVRKLEAVFMVLIGTMATCFWIEMYMCSPDVGEIIKGSLIPIIPRSAYVQAVAMIGAFIMPHNLYLHSALVMTRKTDPSSNSKIKESNFYFAIESGIALFFSYLINMAIVVVFARVFYSPDEDKPLPGLFDAADVLSNTLGGASRYLWALGLLAAGNSSTITGTLAGQFIIEGFFGKIFSKSWHRLIITRSIALVPSMLVAVYSVRYHIND
;
A
#
# COMPACT_ATOMS: atom_id res chain seq x y z
N LEU A 1 22.25 -11.53 -3.62
CA LEU A 1 20.89 -11.16 -4.06
C LEU A 1 20.11 -11.19 -2.77
N ILE A 2 19.82 -10.02 -2.20
CA ILE A 2 19.35 -9.81 -0.81
C ILE A 2 20.15 -10.65 0.20
N GLU A 3 21.21 -10.08 0.77
CA GLU A 3 21.87 -10.77 1.89
C GLU A 3 20.88 -10.87 3.05
N ALA A 4 20.72 -12.07 3.62
CA ALA A 4 19.88 -12.26 4.77
C ALA A 4 20.44 -11.45 5.93
N GLU A 5 19.80 -10.32 6.25
CA GLU A 5 20.28 -9.39 7.28
C GLU A 5 19.92 -9.87 8.69
N ILE A 6 18.92 -10.76 8.81
CA ILE A 6 18.41 -11.21 10.11
C ILE A 6 18.45 -12.73 10.23
N ASP A 7 19.22 -13.23 11.22
CA ASP A 7 19.26 -14.65 11.58
C ASP A 7 18.05 -15.03 12.45
N THR A 8 17.28 -16.00 11.96
CA THR A 8 16.03 -16.47 12.59
C THR A 8 16.27 -17.57 13.64
N GLY A 9 17.51 -18.04 13.81
CA GLY A 9 17.90 -19.07 14.77
C GLY A 9 17.52 -20.50 14.35
N GLU A 10 17.81 -21.48 15.21
CA GLU A 10 17.49 -22.91 14.98
C GLU A 10 15.97 -23.17 14.97
N VAL A 11 15.53 -24.33 14.48
CA VAL A 11 14.11 -24.71 14.44
C VAL A 11 13.61 -25.02 15.85
N GLU A 12 12.45 -24.49 16.23
CA GLU A 12 11.80 -24.79 17.50
C GLU A 12 10.44 -25.46 17.25
N ASP A 13 10.09 -26.50 18.01
CA ASP A 13 8.83 -27.24 17.85
C ASP A 13 7.61 -26.48 18.42
N ALA A 14 7.82 -25.41 19.18
CA ALA A 14 6.77 -24.62 19.82
C ALA A 14 6.68 -23.19 19.26
N PHE A 15 5.46 -22.63 19.26
CA PHE A 15 5.24 -21.24 18.88
C PHE A 15 5.96 -20.28 19.84
N SER A 16 6.76 -19.37 19.30
CA SER A 16 7.57 -18.44 20.06
C SER A 16 7.32 -17.00 19.63
N TRP A 17 6.82 -16.17 20.54
CA TRP A 17 6.61 -14.73 20.33
C TRP A 17 7.91 -13.99 20.01
N LYS A 18 9.03 -14.40 20.63
CA LYS A 18 10.35 -13.83 20.34
C LYS A 18 10.79 -14.13 18.90
N LYS A 19 10.38 -15.28 18.38
CA LYS A 19 10.69 -15.71 17.01
C LYS A 19 9.80 -15.00 16.02
N LEU A 20 8.49 -14.91 16.31
CA LEU A 20 7.57 -14.08 15.52
C LEU A 20 8.14 -12.67 15.34
N TRP A 21 8.62 -12.02 16.41
CA TRP A 21 9.24 -10.69 16.35
C TRP A 21 10.50 -10.61 15.46
N LYS A 22 11.23 -11.71 15.25
CA LYS A 22 12.36 -11.75 14.30
C LYS A 22 11.89 -11.85 12.86
N TYR A 23 10.78 -12.56 12.63
CA TYR A 23 10.15 -12.67 11.32
C TYR A 23 9.32 -11.43 10.96
N THR A 24 8.87 -10.65 11.95
CA THR A 24 8.13 -9.39 11.75
C THR A 24 8.96 -8.36 10.98
N GLY A 25 8.32 -7.72 10.01
CA GLY A 25 8.87 -6.70 9.12
C GLY A 25 8.29 -6.85 7.71
N PRO A 26 8.65 -7.91 6.96
CA PRO A 26 8.22 -8.13 5.57
C PRO A 26 6.71 -8.00 5.34
N GLY A 27 5.89 -8.58 6.20
CA GLY A 27 4.43 -8.51 6.12
C GLY A 27 3.89 -7.10 6.36
N PHE A 28 4.44 -6.36 7.32
CA PHE A 28 4.06 -4.95 7.55
C PHE A 28 4.50 -4.03 6.41
N LEU A 29 5.69 -4.26 5.83
CA LEU A 29 6.15 -3.51 4.66
C LEU A 29 5.26 -3.78 3.45
N MET A 30 4.83 -5.02 3.27
CA MET A 30 3.89 -5.42 2.21
C MET A 30 2.49 -4.82 2.43
N SER A 31 2.02 -4.77 3.69
CA SER A 31 0.66 -4.31 4.01
C SER A 31 0.46 -2.80 3.81
N ILE A 32 1.57 -2.03 3.77
CA ILE A 32 1.55 -0.58 3.46
C ILE A 32 1.05 -0.30 2.06
N ALA A 33 1.36 -1.17 1.10
CA ALA A 33 0.84 -1.01 -0.25
C ALA A 33 -0.70 -0.96 -0.24
N TYR A 34 -1.36 -1.67 0.69
CA TYR A 34 -2.81 -1.64 0.83
C TYR A 34 -3.38 -0.36 1.46
N LEU A 35 -2.50 0.54 1.92
CA LEU A 35 -2.81 1.81 2.58
C LEU A 35 -2.34 3.02 1.77
N ASP A 36 -2.00 2.83 0.50
CA ASP A 36 -1.59 3.90 -0.39
C ASP A 36 -2.77 4.84 -0.72
N PRO A 37 -2.51 6.09 -1.15
CA PRO A 37 -3.57 7.04 -1.49
C PRO A 37 -4.58 6.51 -2.53
N GLY A 38 -4.15 5.63 -3.43
CA GLY A 38 -5.03 4.97 -4.40
C GLY A 38 -6.09 4.09 -3.75
N ASN A 39 -5.69 3.27 -2.79
CA ASN A 39 -6.62 2.47 -2.01
C ASN A 39 -7.52 3.35 -1.13
N LEU A 40 -6.98 4.41 -0.53
CA LEU A 40 -7.78 5.33 0.28
C LEU A 40 -8.87 6.00 -0.56
N GLU A 41 -8.58 6.35 -1.82
CA GLU A 41 -9.54 6.90 -2.77
C GLU A 41 -10.64 5.89 -3.15
N ALA A 42 -10.27 4.63 -3.41
CA ALA A 42 -11.25 3.58 -3.70
C ALA A 42 -12.17 3.32 -2.49
N ASP A 43 -11.61 3.34 -1.27
CA ASP A 43 -12.34 3.13 -0.02
C ASP A 43 -13.32 4.27 0.28
N LEU A 44 -12.86 5.54 0.17
CA LEU A 44 -13.74 6.69 0.42
C LEU A 44 -14.88 6.74 -0.59
N GLN A 45 -14.62 6.44 -1.87
CA GLN A 45 -15.66 6.42 -2.91
C GLN A 45 -16.64 5.26 -2.69
N SER A 46 -16.16 4.11 -2.21
CA SER A 46 -16.99 2.97 -1.87
C SER A 46 -17.94 3.30 -0.71
N GLY A 47 -17.43 3.94 0.35
CA GLY A 47 -18.26 4.42 1.46
C GLY A 47 -19.27 5.49 1.02
N ALA A 48 -18.82 6.46 0.24
CA ALA A 48 -19.64 7.56 -0.26
C ALA A 48 -20.79 7.10 -1.19
N SER A 49 -20.59 6.02 -1.97
CA SER A 49 -21.56 5.54 -2.97
C SER A 49 -22.49 4.43 -2.45
N ALA A 50 -22.02 3.59 -1.53
CA ALA A 50 -22.72 2.36 -1.12
C ALA A 50 -23.04 2.30 0.38
N GLY A 51 -22.66 3.33 1.14
CA GLY A 51 -22.73 3.31 2.60
C GLY A 51 -21.93 2.14 3.15
N TYR A 52 -22.54 1.37 4.06
CA TYR A 52 -21.91 0.20 4.67
C TYR A 52 -21.95 -1.07 3.80
N SER A 53 -22.63 -1.04 2.64
CA SER A 53 -22.94 -2.25 1.87
C SER A 53 -21.72 -2.93 1.24
N LEU A 54 -20.60 -2.22 1.04
CA LEU A 54 -19.38 -2.78 0.44
C LEU A 54 -18.36 -3.29 1.48
N LEU A 55 -18.66 -3.22 2.78
CA LEU A 55 -17.73 -3.68 3.83
C LEU A 55 -17.43 -5.18 3.75
N TRP A 56 -18.41 -6.01 3.36
CA TRP A 56 -18.16 -7.44 3.15
C TRP A 56 -17.20 -7.68 1.99
N LEU A 57 -17.29 -6.85 0.93
CA LEU A 57 -16.41 -6.97 -0.24
C LEU A 57 -14.98 -6.57 0.13
N LEU A 58 -14.83 -5.50 0.93
CA LEU A 58 -13.55 -5.09 1.51
C LEU A 58 -12.92 -6.23 2.32
N LEU A 59 -13.70 -6.91 3.17
CA LEU A 59 -13.23 -8.03 3.97
C LEU A 59 -12.80 -9.22 3.08
N VAL A 60 -13.62 -9.59 2.11
CA VAL A 60 -13.31 -10.68 1.17
C VAL A 60 -12.07 -10.35 0.34
N ALA A 61 -11.91 -9.11 -0.11
CA ALA A 61 -10.74 -8.65 -0.86
C ALA A 61 -9.45 -8.76 -0.01
N HIS A 62 -9.50 -8.41 1.28
CA HIS A 62 -8.36 -8.60 2.19
C HIS A 62 -8.05 -10.08 2.45
N ILE A 63 -9.06 -10.94 2.60
CA ILE A 63 -8.86 -12.38 2.76
C ILE A 63 -8.22 -12.98 1.50
N ALA A 64 -8.69 -12.59 0.31
CA ALA A 64 -8.10 -12.99 -0.96
C ALA A 64 -6.67 -12.45 -1.11
N GLY A 65 -6.44 -11.20 -0.70
CA GLY A 65 -5.11 -10.59 -0.62
C GLY A 65 -4.17 -11.43 0.25
N GLN A 66 -4.59 -11.80 1.45
CA GLN A 66 -3.79 -12.63 2.36
C GLN A 66 -3.43 -13.99 1.74
N LEU A 67 -4.35 -14.63 1.02
CA LEU A 67 -4.07 -15.86 0.30
C LEU A 67 -2.96 -15.66 -0.74
N ILE A 68 -3.10 -14.64 -1.59
CA ILE A 68 -2.13 -14.36 -2.66
C ILE A 68 -0.76 -13.98 -2.05
N GLN A 69 -0.75 -13.21 -0.97
CA GLN A 69 0.47 -12.81 -0.28
C GLN A 69 1.16 -14.00 0.40
N CYS A 70 0.41 -14.94 0.97
CA CYS A 70 0.96 -16.19 1.47
C CYS A 70 1.63 -17.02 0.35
N LEU A 71 1.05 -17.02 -0.86
CA LEU A 71 1.65 -17.71 -2.01
C LEU A 71 2.94 -17.01 -2.48
N SER A 72 2.94 -15.68 -2.52
CA SER A 72 4.13 -14.89 -2.86
C SER A 72 5.27 -15.10 -1.85
N ALA A 73 4.96 -15.05 -0.56
CA ALA A 73 5.91 -15.35 0.51
C ALA A 73 6.46 -16.78 0.40
N ARG A 74 5.58 -17.76 0.21
CA ARG A 74 5.98 -19.18 0.04
C ARG A 74 6.90 -19.36 -1.15
N LEU A 75 6.64 -18.66 -2.26
CA LEU A 75 7.50 -18.71 -3.44
C LEU A 75 8.93 -18.32 -3.06
N GLY A 76 9.12 -17.14 -2.47
CA GLY A 76 10.45 -16.65 -2.07
C GLY A 76 11.15 -17.54 -1.04
N VAL A 77 10.42 -18.11 -0.08
CA VAL A 77 10.97 -19.00 0.95
C VAL A 77 11.40 -20.36 0.39
N VAL A 78 10.63 -20.94 -0.53
CA VAL A 78 10.88 -22.29 -1.05
C VAL A 78 11.92 -22.29 -2.16
N THR A 79 11.85 -21.33 -3.09
CA THR A 79 12.77 -21.28 -4.23
C THR A 79 14.08 -20.58 -3.90
N GLY A 80 14.10 -19.71 -2.88
CA GLY A 80 15.23 -18.82 -2.62
C GLY A 80 15.42 -17.76 -3.71
N GLU A 81 14.40 -17.54 -4.55
CA GLU A 81 14.38 -16.55 -5.63
C GLU A 81 13.05 -15.78 -5.62
N HIS A 82 13.11 -14.50 -5.93
CA HIS A 82 11.90 -13.67 -5.99
C HIS A 82 11.17 -13.80 -7.34
N LEU A 83 9.88 -13.44 -7.38
CA LEU A 83 8.98 -13.71 -8.50
C LEU A 83 9.52 -13.25 -9.87
N ALA A 84 10.16 -12.08 -9.95
CA ALA A 84 10.71 -11.56 -11.20
C ALA A 84 11.84 -12.43 -11.77
N GLN A 85 12.66 -13.07 -10.91
CA GLN A 85 13.71 -13.98 -11.35
C GLN A 85 13.10 -15.26 -11.93
N LEU A 86 12.11 -15.82 -11.25
CA LEU A 86 11.42 -17.03 -11.70
C LEU A 86 10.70 -16.81 -13.03
N ILE A 87 10.03 -15.65 -13.21
CA ILE A 87 9.42 -15.32 -14.51
C ILE A 87 10.48 -15.29 -15.61
N LYS A 88 11.62 -14.64 -15.36
CA LYS A 88 12.72 -14.59 -16.33
C LYS A 88 13.29 -15.98 -16.67
N GLN A 89 13.37 -16.88 -15.69
CA GLN A 89 13.92 -18.23 -15.87
C GLN A 89 12.96 -19.16 -16.62
N HIS A 90 11.66 -19.07 -16.35
CA HIS A 90 10.66 -19.99 -16.91
C HIS A 90 10.03 -19.51 -18.21
N TYR A 91 9.93 -18.19 -18.45
CA TYR A 91 9.30 -17.64 -19.65
C TYR A 91 10.33 -17.20 -20.70
N SER A 92 9.89 -17.19 -21.97
CA SER A 92 10.71 -16.69 -23.08
C SER A 92 10.97 -15.19 -22.93
N ARG A 93 12.11 -14.72 -23.46
CA ARG A 93 12.55 -13.32 -23.34
C ARG A 93 11.47 -12.28 -23.74
N PRO A 94 10.68 -12.46 -24.81
CA PRO A 94 9.62 -11.51 -25.15
C PRO A 94 8.51 -11.43 -24.10
N VAL A 95 8.11 -12.58 -23.53
CA VAL A 95 7.04 -12.65 -22.51
C VAL A 95 7.52 -12.02 -21.20
N SER A 96 8.75 -12.31 -20.80
CA SER A 96 9.35 -11.70 -19.61
C SER A 96 9.45 -10.17 -19.73
N ILE A 97 9.81 -9.65 -20.91
CA ILE A 97 9.82 -8.20 -21.17
C ILE A 97 8.40 -7.62 -21.12
N ALA A 98 7.39 -8.33 -21.66
CA ALA A 98 6.00 -7.88 -21.58
C ALA A 98 5.52 -7.76 -20.12
N PHE A 99 5.83 -8.76 -19.27
CA PHE A 99 5.54 -8.68 -17.83
C PHE A 99 6.26 -7.52 -17.15
N TRP A 100 7.51 -7.27 -17.50
CA TRP A 100 8.23 -6.11 -16.99
C TRP A 100 7.53 -4.80 -17.35
N ILE A 101 7.18 -4.59 -18.62
CA ILE A 101 6.49 -3.37 -19.08
C ILE A 101 5.17 -3.15 -18.34
N ILE A 102 4.33 -4.19 -18.24
CA ILE A 102 3.04 -4.11 -17.54
C ILE A 102 3.24 -3.73 -16.07
N THR A 103 4.24 -4.33 -15.41
CA THR A 103 4.51 -4.05 -14.00
C THR A 103 5.07 -2.64 -13.81
N GLU A 104 5.92 -2.16 -14.72
CA GLU A 104 6.46 -0.80 -14.69
C GLU A 104 5.35 0.24 -14.86
N ILE A 105 4.40 0.00 -15.78
CA ILE A 105 3.21 0.86 -15.96
C ILE A 105 2.37 0.88 -14.67
N ALA A 106 2.20 -0.26 -14.00
CA ALA A 106 1.47 -0.32 -12.74
C ALA A 106 2.17 0.47 -11.61
N ILE A 107 3.51 0.46 -11.57
CA ILE A 107 4.28 1.27 -10.61
C ILE A 107 4.11 2.76 -10.92
N ILE A 108 4.19 3.16 -12.19
CA ILE A 108 3.94 4.55 -12.60
C ILE A 108 2.54 5.01 -12.17
N GLY A 109 1.52 4.16 -12.33
CA GLY A 109 0.16 4.47 -11.87
C GLY A 109 0.05 4.72 -10.37
N SER A 110 0.69 3.87 -9.56
CA SER A 110 0.73 4.02 -8.09
C SER A 110 1.54 5.25 -7.66
N ASP A 111 2.70 5.49 -8.28
CA ASP A 111 3.54 6.69 -8.02
C ASP A 111 2.76 8.00 -8.34
N ILE A 112 1.88 8.03 -9.35
CA ILE A 112 1.02 9.20 -9.63
C ILE A 112 0.10 9.48 -8.44
N GLN A 113 -0.60 8.48 -7.92
CA GLN A 113 -1.54 8.64 -6.81
C GLN A 113 -0.84 9.07 -5.52
N GLU A 114 0.37 8.56 -5.30
CA GLU A 114 1.24 8.99 -4.20
C GLU A 114 1.62 10.46 -4.28
N ILE A 115 2.15 10.90 -5.44
CA ILE A 115 2.55 12.29 -5.66
C ILE A 115 1.36 13.23 -5.46
N VAL A 116 0.19 12.85 -5.98
CA VAL A 116 -1.04 13.62 -5.84
C VAL A 116 -1.50 13.64 -4.38
N GLY A 117 -1.54 12.50 -3.70
CA GLY A 117 -1.93 12.40 -2.29
C GLY A 117 -1.07 13.26 -1.37
N THR A 118 0.25 13.17 -1.49
CA THR A 118 1.17 13.98 -0.68
C THR A 118 1.08 15.48 -1.03
N ALA A 119 0.91 15.82 -2.31
CA ALA A 119 0.70 17.22 -2.72
C ALA A 119 -0.61 17.81 -2.15
N ILE A 120 -1.69 17.02 -2.13
CA ILE A 120 -2.96 17.39 -1.50
C ILE A 120 -2.77 17.60 0.00
N ALA A 121 -2.07 16.70 0.68
CA ALA A 121 -1.76 16.85 2.11
C ALA A 121 -0.98 18.14 2.40
N PHE A 122 0.05 18.47 1.60
CA PHE A 122 0.79 19.74 1.75
C PHE A 122 -0.08 20.96 1.52
N ARG A 123 -1.00 20.92 0.56
CA ARG A 123 -1.95 22.01 0.35
C ARG A 123 -2.87 22.19 1.55
N ILE A 124 -3.35 21.11 2.16
CA ILE A 124 -4.25 21.18 3.30
C ILE A 124 -3.54 21.69 4.56
N ILE A 125 -2.32 21.20 4.83
CA ILE A 125 -1.55 21.52 6.04
C ILE A 125 -0.90 22.91 5.96
N PHE A 126 -0.22 23.20 4.85
CA PHE A 126 0.62 24.40 4.70
C PHE A 126 0.02 25.47 3.79
N GLY A 127 -1.10 25.19 3.12
CA GLY A 127 -1.71 26.13 2.16
C GLY A 127 -0.91 26.30 0.87
N ILE A 128 0.01 25.39 0.57
CA ILE A 128 0.90 25.46 -0.59
C ILE A 128 0.10 25.10 -1.87
N PRO A 129 0.31 25.80 -3.01
CA PRO A 129 -0.31 25.42 -4.28
C PRO A 129 0.06 23.99 -4.69
N LEU A 130 -0.89 23.22 -5.22
CA LEU A 130 -0.70 21.80 -5.57
C LEU A 130 0.55 21.57 -6.45
N TRP A 131 0.80 22.44 -7.44
CA TRP A 131 1.96 22.30 -8.33
C TRP A 131 3.30 22.43 -7.59
N VAL A 132 3.37 23.30 -6.58
CA VAL A 132 4.54 23.42 -5.70
C VAL A 132 4.63 22.19 -4.79
N GLY A 133 3.49 21.75 -4.25
CA GLY A 133 3.39 20.52 -3.47
C GLY A 133 3.98 19.33 -4.22
N THR A 134 3.55 19.11 -5.46
CA THR A 134 4.07 18.07 -6.36
C THR A 134 5.59 18.18 -6.59
N LEU A 135 6.16 19.38 -6.71
CA LEU A 135 7.62 19.52 -6.81
C LEU A 135 8.34 19.19 -5.50
N LEU A 136 7.74 19.52 -4.36
CA LEU A 136 8.28 19.18 -3.04
C LEU A 136 8.24 17.68 -2.78
N THR A 137 7.21 16.98 -3.22
CA THR A 137 7.13 15.51 -3.06
C THR A 137 8.26 14.81 -3.80
N ALA A 138 8.66 15.29 -4.99
CA ALA A 138 9.82 14.75 -5.69
C ALA A 138 11.10 14.83 -4.85
N ILE A 139 11.30 15.93 -4.11
CA ILE A 139 12.45 16.10 -3.20
C ILE A 139 12.32 15.15 -1.99
N ASP A 140 11.12 14.99 -1.46
CA ASP A 140 10.85 14.09 -0.33
C ASP A 140 11.12 12.63 -0.70
N THR A 141 10.71 12.20 -1.90
CA THR A 141 11.00 10.88 -2.46
C THR A 141 12.51 10.59 -2.45
N PHE A 142 13.35 11.53 -2.89
CA PHE A 142 14.81 11.36 -2.84
C PHE A 142 15.35 11.29 -1.40
N THR A 143 14.72 12.00 -0.47
CA THR A 143 15.11 12.01 0.95
C THR A 143 14.83 10.66 1.62
N PHE A 144 13.64 10.10 1.43
CA PHE A 144 13.31 8.76 1.92
C PHE A 144 14.11 7.65 1.25
N MET A 145 14.42 7.82 -0.04
CA MET A 145 15.32 6.93 -0.78
C MET A 145 16.73 6.91 -0.16
N LEU A 146 17.24 8.04 0.36
CA LEU A 146 18.50 8.07 1.09
C LEU A 146 18.40 7.35 2.44
N LEU A 147 17.26 7.46 3.11
CA LEU A 147 16.99 6.77 4.37
C LEU A 147 17.01 5.24 4.23
N GLN A 148 16.64 4.72 3.05
CA GLN A 148 16.71 3.29 2.73
C GLN A 148 18.11 2.67 2.94
N ASN A 149 19.18 3.46 2.81
CA ASN A 149 20.56 2.97 2.98
C ASN A 149 20.95 2.72 4.45
N TYR A 150 20.11 3.07 5.43
CA TYR A 150 20.43 3.00 6.86
C TYR A 150 20.08 1.66 7.54
N GLY A 151 19.58 0.67 6.78
CA GLY A 151 19.35 -0.72 7.20
C GLY A 151 17.88 -1.10 7.44
N VAL A 152 17.54 -2.37 7.22
CA VAL A 152 16.15 -2.88 7.19
C VAL A 152 15.39 -2.61 8.49
N ARG A 153 16.01 -2.80 9.65
CA ARG A 153 15.32 -2.66 10.95
C ARG A 153 14.95 -1.23 11.32
N LYS A 154 15.71 -0.24 10.85
CA LYS A 154 15.37 1.19 11.03
C LYS A 154 14.22 1.59 10.11
N LEU A 155 14.19 1.05 8.89
CA LEU A 155 13.08 1.27 7.96
C LEU A 155 11.79 0.68 8.51
N GLU A 156 11.82 -0.55 9.04
CA GLU A 156 10.68 -1.16 9.73
C GLU A 156 10.13 -0.25 10.85
N ALA A 157 11.01 0.38 11.65
CA ALA A 157 10.58 1.30 12.69
C ALA A 157 9.90 2.57 12.15
N VAL A 158 10.42 3.15 11.06
CA VAL A 158 9.80 4.30 10.37
C VAL A 158 8.41 3.93 9.85
N PHE A 159 8.29 2.76 9.25
CA PHE A 159 7.01 2.25 8.74
C PHE A 159 5.98 2.04 9.84
N MET A 160 6.37 1.48 10.98
CA MET A 160 5.47 1.33 12.13
C MET A 160 4.95 2.68 12.63
N VAL A 161 5.77 3.74 12.59
CA VAL A 161 5.34 5.10 12.92
C VAL A 161 4.34 5.64 11.90
N LEU A 162 4.57 5.43 10.60
CA LEU A 162 3.66 5.87 9.53
C LEU A 162 2.30 5.15 9.61
N ILE A 163 2.31 3.81 9.75
CA ILE A 163 1.09 3.02 9.94
C ILE A 163 0.36 3.44 11.22
N GLY A 164 1.09 3.62 12.32
CA GLY A 164 0.51 4.08 13.58
C GLY A 164 -0.13 5.46 13.46
N THR A 165 0.46 6.36 12.68
CA THR A 165 -0.10 7.69 12.40
C THR A 165 -1.39 7.57 11.60
N MET A 166 -1.39 6.81 10.49
CA MET A 166 -2.60 6.56 9.69
C MET A 166 -3.72 5.95 10.52
N ALA A 167 -3.42 4.88 11.27
CA ALA A 167 -4.39 4.21 12.13
C ALA A 167 -4.98 5.19 13.15
N THR A 168 -4.14 5.98 13.81
CA THR A 168 -4.60 6.95 14.82
C THR A 168 -5.50 8.02 14.18
N CYS A 169 -5.10 8.62 13.07
CA CYS A 169 -5.88 9.65 12.38
C CYS A 169 -7.26 9.13 11.96
N PHE A 170 -7.31 8.03 11.20
CA PHE A 170 -8.57 7.53 10.65
C PHE A 170 -9.47 6.87 11.71
N TRP A 171 -8.90 6.28 12.77
CA TRP A 171 -9.71 5.79 13.89
C TRP A 171 -10.31 6.92 14.73
N ILE A 172 -9.58 8.03 14.92
CA ILE A 172 -10.15 9.21 15.59
C ILE A 172 -11.31 9.75 14.76
N GLU A 173 -11.17 9.86 13.44
CA GLU A 173 -12.26 10.32 12.56
C GLU A 173 -13.47 9.38 12.61
N MET A 174 -13.23 8.07 12.57
CA MET A 174 -14.28 7.06 12.73
C MET A 174 -14.98 7.17 14.09
N TYR A 175 -14.24 7.45 15.16
CA TYR A 175 -14.85 7.66 16.47
C TYR A 175 -15.68 8.96 16.51
N MET A 176 -15.20 10.03 15.88
CA MET A 176 -15.89 11.32 15.82
C MET A 176 -17.20 11.25 15.04
N CYS A 177 -17.29 10.42 14.00
CA CYS A 177 -18.53 10.30 13.21
C CYS A 177 -19.64 9.49 13.90
N SER A 178 -19.36 8.87 15.06
CA SER A 178 -20.31 8.06 15.85
C SER A 178 -21.10 7.05 14.98
N PRO A 179 -20.43 6.04 14.39
CA PRO A 179 -21.05 5.14 13.45
C PRO A 179 -21.95 4.11 14.14
N ASP A 180 -22.97 3.64 13.43
CA ASP A 180 -23.83 2.56 13.92
C ASP A 180 -23.11 1.22 13.77
N VAL A 181 -22.65 0.67 14.89
CA VAL A 181 -21.96 -0.64 14.93
C VAL A 181 -22.84 -1.77 14.38
N GLY A 182 -24.16 -1.68 14.56
CA GLY A 182 -25.11 -2.65 14.01
C GLY A 182 -25.13 -2.63 12.49
N GLU A 183 -25.02 -1.46 11.86
CA GLU A 183 -24.94 -1.35 10.40
C GLU A 183 -23.58 -1.77 9.85
N ILE A 184 -22.47 -1.48 10.55
CA ILE A 184 -21.14 -1.98 10.19
C ILE A 184 -21.12 -3.51 10.14
N ILE A 185 -21.66 -4.17 11.18
CA ILE A 185 -21.72 -5.63 11.24
C ILE A 185 -22.60 -6.19 10.13
N LYS A 186 -23.79 -5.58 9.89
CA LYS A 186 -24.67 -5.99 8.79
C LYS A 186 -23.99 -5.85 7.43
N GLY A 187 -23.36 -4.71 7.16
CA GLY A 187 -22.65 -4.44 5.91
C GLY A 187 -21.43 -5.33 5.69
N SER A 188 -20.81 -5.82 6.77
CA SER A 188 -19.67 -6.74 6.70
C SER A 188 -20.07 -8.19 6.47
N LEU A 189 -21.29 -8.59 6.86
CA LEU A 189 -21.76 -9.98 6.79
C LEU A 189 -22.72 -10.24 5.62
N ILE A 190 -23.45 -9.23 5.17
CA ILE A 190 -24.52 -9.39 4.19
C ILE A 190 -24.01 -8.95 2.81
N PRO A 191 -23.87 -9.88 1.84
CA PRO A 191 -23.33 -9.55 0.53
C PRO A 191 -24.38 -8.91 -0.37
N ILE A 192 -24.57 -7.60 -0.25
CA ILE A 192 -25.45 -6.80 -1.12
C ILE A 192 -24.60 -5.74 -1.82
N ILE A 193 -24.74 -5.66 -3.14
CA ILE A 193 -24.13 -4.59 -3.94
C ILE A 193 -25.27 -3.77 -4.56
N PRO A 194 -25.44 -2.49 -4.17
CA PRO A 194 -26.42 -1.63 -4.81
C PRO A 194 -26.00 -1.33 -6.25
N ARG A 195 -26.99 -1.17 -7.15
CA ARG A 195 -26.73 -0.98 -8.59
C ARG A 195 -25.91 0.28 -8.89
N SER A 196 -26.06 1.32 -8.08
CA SER A 196 -25.28 2.56 -8.16
C SER A 196 -23.79 2.34 -7.85
N ALA A 197 -23.45 1.28 -7.13
CA ALA A 197 -22.10 1.04 -6.61
C ALA A 197 -21.31 -0.05 -7.36
N TYR A 198 -21.77 -0.50 -8.53
CA TYR A 198 -21.05 -1.55 -9.28
C TYR A 198 -19.66 -1.11 -9.73
N VAL A 199 -19.52 0.15 -10.15
CA VAL A 199 -18.21 0.68 -10.57
C VAL A 199 -17.26 0.73 -9.38
N GLN A 200 -17.75 1.12 -8.21
CA GLN A 200 -16.97 1.24 -6.97
C GLN A 200 -16.62 -0.14 -6.41
N ALA A 201 -17.50 -1.13 -6.51
CA ALA A 201 -17.19 -2.51 -6.18
C ALA A 201 -16.03 -3.06 -7.04
N VAL A 202 -16.05 -2.79 -8.35
CA VAL A 202 -14.96 -3.19 -9.26
C VAL A 202 -13.69 -2.39 -8.96
N ALA A 203 -13.80 -1.09 -8.71
CA ALA A 203 -12.68 -0.23 -8.36
C ALA A 203 -12.00 -0.67 -7.06
N MET A 204 -12.79 -1.02 -6.03
CA MET A 204 -12.30 -1.58 -4.77
C MET A 204 -11.48 -2.85 -5.04
N ILE A 205 -12.03 -3.84 -5.76
CA ILE A 205 -11.28 -5.07 -6.10
C ILE A 205 -10.00 -4.74 -6.89
N GLY A 206 -10.07 -3.80 -7.83
CA GLY A 206 -8.93 -3.37 -8.63
C GLY A 206 -7.81 -2.76 -7.77
N ALA A 207 -8.16 -1.89 -6.83
CA ALA A 207 -7.23 -1.29 -5.88
C ALA A 207 -6.54 -2.35 -4.99
N PHE A 208 -7.25 -3.43 -4.63
CA PHE A 208 -6.65 -4.55 -3.88
C PHE A 208 -5.62 -5.35 -4.66
N ILE A 209 -5.73 -5.43 -5.99
CA ILE A 209 -4.82 -6.22 -6.82
C ILE A 209 -3.65 -5.33 -7.21
N MET A 210 -2.60 -5.34 -6.39
CA MET A 210 -1.36 -4.59 -6.64
C MET A 210 -0.24 -5.54 -7.12
N PRO A 211 0.03 -5.64 -8.44
CA PRO A 211 0.97 -6.62 -8.97
C PRO A 211 2.39 -6.42 -8.43
N HIS A 212 2.84 -5.17 -8.31
CA HIS A 212 4.16 -4.82 -7.80
C HIS A 212 4.38 -5.31 -6.36
N ASN A 213 3.31 -5.40 -5.56
CA ASN A 213 3.38 -5.86 -4.18
C ASN A 213 3.66 -7.38 -4.10
N LEU A 214 3.27 -8.15 -5.12
CA LEU A 214 3.62 -9.58 -5.22
C LEU A 214 5.12 -9.76 -5.38
N TYR A 215 5.75 -8.97 -6.24
CA TYR A 215 7.20 -8.99 -6.41
C TYR A 215 7.91 -8.55 -5.13
N LEU A 216 7.42 -7.48 -4.51
CA LEU A 216 7.97 -6.94 -3.27
C LEU A 216 7.96 -7.97 -2.14
N HIS A 217 6.81 -8.59 -1.86
CA HIS A 217 6.70 -9.54 -0.75
C HIS A 217 7.57 -10.79 -0.97
N SER A 218 7.62 -11.32 -2.19
CA SER A 218 8.49 -12.46 -2.53
C SER A 218 9.98 -12.17 -2.32
N ALA A 219 10.39 -10.89 -2.46
CA ALA A 219 11.76 -10.45 -2.22
C ALA A 219 12.01 -10.14 -0.73
N LEU A 220 11.06 -9.51 -0.03
CA LEU A 220 11.23 -9.11 1.37
C LEU A 220 11.39 -10.29 2.31
N VAL A 221 10.68 -11.41 2.07
CA VAL A 221 10.83 -12.63 2.89
C VAL A 221 12.25 -13.21 2.84
N MET A 222 13.00 -12.93 1.77
CA MET A 222 14.39 -13.37 1.62
C MET A 222 15.38 -12.56 2.48
N THR A 223 14.96 -11.43 3.05
CA THR A 223 15.79 -10.68 4.03
C THR A 223 16.00 -11.45 5.33
N ARG A 224 15.15 -12.46 5.60
CA ARG A 224 15.28 -13.36 6.74
C ARG A 224 16.03 -14.60 6.31
N LYS A 225 16.98 -15.03 7.12
CA LYS A 225 17.76 -16.25 6.86
C LYS A 225 16.81 -17.45 6.92
N THR A 226 16.50 -17.97 5.74
CA THR A 226 15.81 -19.23 5.53
C THR A 226 16.82 -20.23 4.97
N ASP A 227 16.67 -21.50 5.34
CA ASP A 227 17.50 -22.57 4.79
C ASP A 227 16.64 -23.38 3.81
N PRO A 228 16.84 -23.21 2.49
CA PRO A 228 16.07 -23.94 1.47
C PRO A 228 16.33 -25.45 1.49
N SER A 229 17.40 -25.91 2.16
CA SER A 229 17.75 -27.33 2.24
C SER A 229 16.99 -28.07 3.35
N SER A 230 16.42 -27.34 4.32
CA SER A 230 15.71 -27.92 5.46
C SER A 230 14.20 -27.76 5.33
N ASN A 231 13.50 -28.86 5.05
CA ASN A 231 12.03 -28.89 5.00
C ASN A 231 11.38 -28.40 6.30
N SER A 232 12.02 -28.65 7.45
CA SER A 232 11.52 -28.19 8.75
C SER A 232 11.60 -26.67 8.86
N LYS A 233 12.72 -26.06 8.41
CA LYS A 233 12.92 -24.61 8.43
C LYS A 233 12.02 -23.87 7.44
N ILE A 234 11.74 -24.47 6.28
CA ILE A 234 10.78 -23.96 5.29
C ILE A 234 9.37 -23.95 5.88
N LYS A 235 8.94 -25.05 6.50
CA LYS A 235 7.60 -25.16 7.11
C LYS A 235 7.43 -24.13 8.23
N GLU A 236 8.44 -23.98 9.06
CA GLU A 236 8.49 -22.96 10.11
C GLU A 236 8.38 -21.54 9.53
N SER A 237 9.23 -21.21 8.55
CA SER A 237 9.27 -19.85 7.98
C SER A 237 7.95 -19.51 7.29
N ASN A 238 7.36 -20.44 6.55
CA ASN A 238 6.04 -20.27 5.94
C ASN A 238 4.94 -20.06 6.99
N PHE A 239 5.01 -20.73 8.13
CA PHE A 239 4.05 -20.56 9.21
C PHE A 239 4.15 -19.17 9.85
N TYR A 240 5.36 -18.72 10.19
CA TYR A 240 5.57 -17.39 10.78
C TYR A 240 5.24 -16.25 9.80
N PHE A 241 5.63 -16.36 8.53
CA PHE A 241 5.28 -15.36 7.51
C PHE A 241 3.77 -15.30 7.24
N ALA A 242 3.06 -16.44 7.27
CA ALA A 242 1.60 -16.45 7.13
C ALA A 242 0.90 -15.75 8.30
N ILE A 243 1.36 -15.97 9.55
CA ILE A 243 0.81 -15.27 10.72
C ILE A 243 1.12 -13.78 10.64
N GLU A 244 2.36 -13.43 10.33
CA GLU A 244 2.81 -12.04 10.28
C GLU A 244 2.07 -11.23 9.21
N SER A 245 2.02 -11.73 7.97
CA SER A 245 1.26 -11.10 6.89
C SER A 245 -0.23 -11.01 7.22
N GLY A 246 -0.79 -12.02 7.89
CA GLY A 246 -2.19 -12.02 8.31
C GLY A 246 -2.50 -10.95 9.33
N ILE A 247 -1.63 -10.77 10.32
CA ILE A 247 -1.74 -9.68 11.31
C ILE A 247 -1.61 -8.32 10.61
N ALA A 248 -0.62 -8.17 9.72
CA ALA A 248 -0.37 -6.91 9.01
C ALA A 248 -1.55 -6.50 8.12
N LEU A 249 -2.07 -7.41 7.29
CA LEU A 249 -3.25 -7.15 6.46
C LEU A 249 -4.52 -6.96 7.27
N PHE A 250 -4.65 -7.60 8.43
CA PHE A 250 -5.77 -7.34 9.32
C PHE A 250 -5.74 -5.90 9.86
N PHE A 251 -4.56 -5.40 10.26
CA PHE A 251 -4.42 -3.99 10.62
C PHE A 251 -4.70 -3.05 9.45
N SER A 252 -4.23 -3.38 8.23
CA SER A 252 -4.59 -2.59 7.05
C SER A 252 -6.11 -2.57 6.81
N TYR A 253 -6.77 -3.72 6.92
CA TYR A 253 -8.23 -3.83 6.82
C TYR A 253 -8.95 -2.92 7.81
N LEU A 254 -8.49 -2.86 9.06
CA LEU A 254 -9.08 -1.99 10.07
C LEU A 254 -8.97 -0.51 9.70
N ILE A 255 -7.90 -0.11 9.03
CA ILE A 255 -7.69 1.27 8.57
C ILE A 255 -8.60 1.55 7.36
N ASN A 256 -8.59 0.68 6.35
CA ASN A 256 -9.45 0.82 5.17
C ASN A 256 -10.94 0.85 5.56
N MET A 257 -11.35 -0.04 6.47
CA MET A 257 -12.71 -0.06 7.01
C MET A 257 -13.06 1.26 7.69
N ALA A 258 -12.15 1.84 8.49
CA ALA A 258 -12.42 3.12 9.15
C ALA A 258 -12.74 4.22 8.13
N ILE A 259 -12.02 4.27 7.01
CA ILE A 259 -12.26 5.25 5.94
C ILE A 259 -13.62 4.99 5.27
N VAL A 260 -13.92 3.75 4.88
CA VAL A 260 -15.23 3.40 4.29
C VAL A 260 -16.36 3.81 5.23
N VAL A 261 -16.25 3.51 6.52
CA VAL A 261 -17.25 3.84 7.55
C VAL A 261 -17.43 5.34 7.72
N VAL A 262 -16.33 6.11 7.76
CA VAL A 262 -16.38 7.57 7.88
C VAL A 262 -17.14 8.18 6.71
N PHE A 263 -16.79 7.83 5.47
CA PHE A 263 -17.44 8.39 4.29
C PHE A 263 -18.87 7.87 4.08
N ALA A 264 -19.13 6.62 4.48
CA ALA A 264 -20.49 6.08 4.56
C ALA A 264 -21.36 6.84 5.55
N ARG A 265 -20.80 7.37 6.64
CA ARG A 265 -21.59 8.12 7.64
C ARG A 265 -21.77 9.59 7.28
N VAL A 266 -20.74 10.19 6.69
CA VAL A 266 -20.61 11.63 6.46
C VAL A 266 -21.20 12.07 5.12
N PHE A 267 -21.06 11.25 4.08
CA PHE A 267 -21.40 11.64 2.71
C PHE A 267 -22.56 10.86 2.09
N TYR A 268 -22.73 9.58 2.47
CA TYR A 268 -23.72 8.72 1.84
C TYR A 268 -25.16 9.21 2.08
N SER A 269 -25.81 9.60 0.98
CA SER A 269 -27.21 9.98 0.92
C SER A 269 -27.87 9.23 -0.25
N PRO A 270 -28.71 8.20 -0.01
CA PRO A 270 -29.33 7.40 -1.07
C PRO A 270 -30.19 8.22 -2.05
N ASP A 271 -30.70 9.37 -1.59
CA ASP A 271 -31.67 10.19 -2.32
C ASP A 271 -31.05 11.41 -3.03
N GLU A 272 -29.73 11.59 -2.96
CA GLU A 272 -29.02 12.73 -3.58
C GLU A 272 -27.96 12.27 -4.59
N ASP A 273 -28.13 12.63 -5.86
CA ASP A 273 -27.10 12.46 -6.90
C ASP A 273 -25.99 13.51 -6.72
N LYS A 274 -25.05 13.25 -5.82
CA LYS A 274 -23.83 14.06 -5.64
C LYS A 274 -22.66 13.46 -6.39
N PRO A 275 -21.76 14.27 -6.97
CA PRO A 275 -20.50 13.77 -7.49
C PRO A 275 -19.71 13.13 -6.34
N LEU A 276 -19.11 11.98 -6.59
CA LEU A 276 -18.31 11.30 -5.57
C LEU A 276 -17.09 12.14 -5.20
N PRO A 277 -16.78 12.25 -3.90
CA PRO A 277 -15.61 13.01 -3.47
C PRO A 277 -14.34 12.31 -3.94
N GLY A 278 -13.33 13.08 -4.34
CA GLY A 278 -11.96 12.60 -4.50
C GLY A 278 -11.14 12.82 -3.22
N LEU A 279 -9.85 12.48 -3.28
CA LEU A 279 -8.89 12.78 -2.20
C LEU A 279 -8.80 14.28 -1.86
N PHE A 280 -9.04 15.13 -2.85
CA PHE A 280 -9.00 16.59 -2.71
C PHE A 280 -10.21 17.12 -1.91
N ASP A 281 -11.42 16.64 -2.25
CA ASP A 281 -12.67 17.09 -1.63
C ASP A 281 -12.90 16.48 -0.25
N ALA A 282 -12.33 15.30 0.00
CA ALA A 282 -12.42 14.55 1.24
C ALA A 282 -12.19 15.42 2.49
N ALA A 283 -11.16 16.27 2.47
CA ALA A 283 -10.82 17.10 3.61
C ALA A 283 -11.91 18.15 3.94
N ASP A 284 -12.53 18.72 2.91
CA ASP A 284 -13.59 19.72 3.07
C ASP A 284 -14.91 19.04 3.49
N VAL A 285 -15.21 17.86 2.93
CA VAL A 285 -16.35 17.02 3.35
C VAL A 285 -16.27 16.68 4.84
N LEU A 286 -15.10 16.25 5.31
CA LEU A 286 -14.86 15.93 6.72
C LEU A 286 -14.90 17.18 7.60
N SER A 287 -14.29 18.29 7.14
CA SER A 287 -14.29 19.56 7.89
C SER A 287 -15.69 20.10 8.13
N ASN A 288 -16.57 20.00 7.13
CA ASN A 288 -17.92 20.55 7.18
C ASN A 288 -18.85 19.76 8.12
N THR A 289 -18.57 18.49 8.37
CA THR A 289 -19.43 17.59 9.15
C THR A 289 -18.88 17.28 10.53
N LEU A 290 -17.56 17.04 10.64
CA LEU A 290 -16.88 16.65 11.88
C LEU A 290 -16.11 17.82 12.53
N GLY A 291 -15.97 18.94 11.82
CA GLY A 291 -15.29 20.14 12.28
C GLY A 291 -13.87 20.28 11.74
N GLY A 292 -13.28 21.48 11.91
CA GLY A 292 -12.00 21.84 11.29
C GLY A 292 -10.80 20.99 11.72
N ALA A 293 -10.88 20.24 12.82
CA ALA A 293 -9.82 19.32 13.25
C ALA A 293 -9.67 18.13 12.29
N SER A 294 -10.77 17.61 11.73
CA SER A 294 -10.76 16.45 10.84
C SER A 294 -10.03 16.72 9.53
N ARG A 295 -10.08 17.95 9.02
CA ARG A 295 -9.27 18.39 7.88
C ARG A 295 -7.78 18.07 8.06
N TYR A 296 -7.24 18.34 9.25
CA TYR A 296 -5.84 18.11 9.55
C TYR A 296 -5.55 16.63 9.85
N LEU A 297 -6.48 15.89 10.46
CA LEU A 297 -6.35 14.44 10.67
C LEU A 297 -6.29 13.70 9.34
N TRP A 298 -7.21 14.00 8.41
CA TRP A 298 -7.18 13.48 7.04
C TRP A 298 -5.86 13.78 6.34
N ALA A 299 -5.41 15.04 6.38
CA ALA A 299 -4.17 15.43 5.71
C ALA A 299 -2.92 14.77 6.31
N LEU A 300 -2.85 14.59 7.63
CA LEU A 300 -1.76 13.86 8.28
C LEU A 300 -1.76 12.37 7.93
N GLY A 301 -2.94 11.74 7.90
CA GLY A 301 -3.10 10.36 7.45
C GLY A 301 -2.68 10.18 5.99
N LEU A 302 -3.13 11.08 5.11
CA LEU A 302 -2.80 11.08 3.68
C LEU A 302 -1.30 11.32 3.42
N LEU A 303 -0.67 12.21 4.20
CA LEU A 303 0.78 12.43 4.15
C LEU A 303 1.56 11.17 4.55
N ALA A 304 1.13 10.50 5.62
CA ALA A 304 1.74 9.25 6.07
C ALA A 304 1.57 8.13 5.04
N ALA A 305 0.39 8.03 4.42
CA ALA A 305 0.09 7.07 3.35
C ALA A 305 1.01 7.28 2.15
N GLY A 306 1.06 8.50 1.60
CA GLY A 306 1.90 8.83 0.45
C GLY A 306 3.38 8.54 0.70
N ASN A 307 3.91 8.99 1.85
CA ASN A 307 5.33 8.77 2.16
C ASN A 307 5.68 7.30 2.40
N SER A 308 4.75 6.52 2.95
CA SER A 308 4.94 5.08 3.15
C SER A 308 4.94 4.31 1.82
N SER A 309 4.03 4.67 0.91
CA SER A 309 3.95 4.13 -0.44
C SER A 309 5.27 4.35 -1.21
N THR A 310 5.90 5.53 -1.06
CA THR A 310 7.08 5.90 -1.88
C THR A 310 8.20 4.91 -1.69
N ILE A 311 8.40 4.50 -0.44
CA ILE A 311 9.47 3.59 -0.06
C ILE A 311 9.16 2.19 -0.61
N THR A 312 7.91 1.74 -0.52
CA THR A 312 7.50 0.41 -1.01
C THR A 312 7.56 0.31 -2.53
N GLY A 313 7.06 1.32 -3.26
CA GLY A 313 7.19 1.41 -4.72
C GLY A 313 8.65 1.35 -5.14
N THR A 314 9.52 2.09 -4.44
CA THR A 314 10.97 2.11 -4.71
C THR A 314 11.61 0.74 -4.57
N LEU A 315 11.32 0.04 -3.47
CA LEU A 315 11.78 -1.32 -3.25
C LEU A 315 11.25 -2.29 -4.33
N ALA A 316 9.96 -2.20 -4.65
CA ALA A 316 9.33 -3.05 -5.65
C ALA A 316 9.98 -2.87 -7.03
N GLY A 317 10.08 -1.63 -7.51
CA GLY A 317 10.70 -1.30 -8.80
C GLY A 317 12.16 -1.73 -8.88
N GLN A 318 12.92 -1.59 -7.79
CA GLN A 318 14.29 -2.09 -7.72
C GLN A 318 14.34 -3.62 -7.88
N PHE A 319 13.53 -4.38 -7.12
CA PHE A 319 13.52 -5.84 -7.21
C PHE A 319 13.05 -6.35 -8.58
N ILE A 320 12.08 -5.67 -9.18
CA ILE A 320 11.57 -6.00 -10.51
C ILE A 320 12.68 -5.85 -11.56
N ILE A 321 13.34 -4.69 -11.61
CA ILE A 321 14.39 -4.43 -12.61
C ILE A 321 15.59 -5.37 -12.41
N GLU A 322 16.01 -5.60 -11.17
CA GLU A 322 17.09 -6.55 -10.88
C GLU A 322 16.71 -7.99 -11.22
N GLY A 323 15.46 -8.39 -11.03
CA GLY A 323 14.97 -9.71 -11.39
C GLY A 323 14.98 -9.94 -12.90
N PHE A 324 14.38 -9.01 -13.65
CA PHE A 324 14.23 -9.15 -15.11
C PHE A 324 15.54 -8.92 -15.88
N PHE A 325 16.39 -7.98 -15.46
CA PHE A 325 17.59 -7.62 -16.21
C PHE A 325 18.90 -8.03 -15.53
N GLY A 326 18.85 -8.54 -14.30
CA GLY A 326 20.05 -8.84 -13.51
C GLY A 326 20.66 -7.58 -12.90
N LYS A 327 21.86 -7.72 -12.31
CA LYS A 327 22.61 -6.59 -11.75
C LYS A 327 23.21 -5.74 -12.88
N ILE A 328 22.41 -4.83 -13.48
CA ILE A 328 22.89 -3.92 -14.54
C ILE A 328 23.97 -2.96 -14.00
N PHE A 329 23.88 -2.53 -12.73
CA PHE A 329 24.84 -1.60 -12.12
C PHE A 329 25.44 -2.12 -10.82
N SER A 330 26.73 -1.83 -10.61
CA SER A 330 27.54 -2.31 -9.48
C SER A 330 27.19 -1.64 -8.15
N LYS A 331 26.74 -0.37 -8.16
CA LYS A 331 26.41 0.40 -6.95
C LYS A 331 24.90 0.52 -6.73
N SER A 332 24.42 0.17 -5.53
CA SER A 332 22.98 0.19 -5.17
C SER A 332 22.29 1.53 -5.40
N TRP A 333 22.96 2.65 -5.08
CA TRP A 333 22.38 3.99 -5.22
C TRP A 333 22.15 4.43 -6.68
N HIS A 334 22.99 3.96 -7.62
CA HIS A 334 22.80 4.28 -9.05
C HIS A 334 21.58 3.57 -9.61
N ARG A 335 21.38 2.30 -9.22
CA ARG A 335 20.18 1.56 -9.58
C ARG A 335 18.94 2.28 -9.05
N LEU A 336 18.98 2.67 -7.78
CA LEU A 336 17.87 3.32 -7.10
C LEU A 336 17.44 4.61 -7.81
N ILE A 337 18.40 5.48 -8.15
CA ILE A 337 18.12 6.73 -8.88
C ILE A 337 17.55 6.45 -10.27
N ILE A 338 18.16 5.55 -11.03
CA ILE A 338 17.75 5.31 -12.42
C ILE A 338 16.36 4.69 -12.46
N THR A 339 16.14 3.65 -11.65
CA THR A 339 14.83 2.97 -11.55
C THR A 339 13.75 3.92 -11.07
N ARG A 340 14.02 4.75 -10.06
CA ARG A 340 13.09 5.80 -9.63
C ARG A 340 12.87 6.87 -10.68
N SER A 341 13.90 7.30 -11.42
CA SER A 341 13.72 8.33 -12.46
C SER A 341 12.81 7.86 -13.58
N ILE A 342 12.87 6.57 -13.94
CA ILE A 342 12.03 5.98 -14.98
C ILE A 342 10.54 6.04 -14.58
N ALA A 343 10.21 5.80 -13.31
CA ALA A 343 8.84 5.83 -12.83
C ALA A 343 8.38 7.25 -12.41
N LEU A 344 9.23 7.99 -11.70
CA LEU A 344 8.92 9.30 -11.12
C LEU A 344 8.79 10.40 -12.17
N VAL A 345 9.64 10.43 -13.20
CA VAL A 345 9.61 11.52 -14.20
C VAL A 345 8.29 11.53 -14.99
N PRO A 346 7.81 10.41 -15.57
CA PRO A 346 6.49 10.35 -16.21
C PRO A 346 5.37 10.70 -15.23
N SER A 347 5.42 10.16 -14.01
CA SER A 347 4.40 10.41 -12.98
C SER A 347 4.31 11.89 -12.62
N MET A 348 5.45 12.55 -12.46
CA MET A 348 5.56 13.98 -12.20
C MET A 348 5.02 14.83 -13.36
N LEU A 349 5.32 14.47 -14.61
CA LEU A 349 4.79 15.19 -15.77
C LEU A 349 3.26 15.11 -15.83
N VAL A 350 2.70 13.93 -15.57
CA VAL A 350 1.24 13.72 -15.52
C VAL A 350 0.61 14.46 -14.34
N ALA A 351 1.22 14.39 -13.16
CA ALA A 351 0.75 15.07 -11.96
C ALA A 351 0.75 16.59 -12.14
N VAL A 352 1.85 17.18 -12.63
CA VAL A 352 1.93 18.63 -12.88
C VAL A 352 0.92 19.05 -13.96
N TYR A 353 0.74 18.26 -15.02
CA TYR A 353 -0.22 18.57 -16.08
C TYR A 353 -1.67 18.52 -15.58
N SER A 354 -2.04 17.47 -14.86
CA SER A 354 -3.40 17.29 -14.29
C SER A 354 -3.73 18.37 -13.26
N VAL A 355 -2.79 18.66 -12.35
CA VAL A 355 -2.94 19.71 -11.34
C VAL A 355 -3.11 21.09 -11.98
N ARG A 356 -2.37 21.38 -13.05
CA ARG A 356 -2.49 22.67 -13.77
C ARG A 356 -3.84 22.81 -14.47
N TYR A 357 -4.44 21.71 -14.89
CA TYR A 357 -5.80 21.71 -15.45
C TYR A 357 -6.85 21.98 -14.36
N HIS A 358 -6.74 21.33 -13.20
CA HIS A 358 -7.63 21.55 -12.04
C HIS A 358 -7.51 22.94 -11.37
N ILE A 359 -6.48 23.73 -11.70
CA ILE A 359 -6.34 25.12 -11.20
C ILE A 359 -7.00 26.13 -12.15
N ASN A 360 -7.30 25.74 -13.39
CA ASN A 360 -7.86 26.63 -14.42
C ASN A 360 -9.38 26.51 -14.62
N ASP A 361 -10.02 25.53 -13.98
CA ASP A 361 -11.46 25.44 -13.77
C ASP A 361 -11.80 25.88 -12.34
#